data_AF-A0A934BBW5-F1
#
_entry.id   AF-A0A934BBW5-F1
#
_cell.length_a   1.000
_cell.length_b   1.000
_cell.length_c   1.000
_cell.angle_alpha   90.00
_cell.angle_beta   90.00
_cell.angle_gamma   90.00
#
_symmetry.space_group_name_H-M   'P 1'
#
loop_
_entity.id
_entity.type
_entity.pdbx_description
1 polymer ?
#
loop_
_entity_poly.entity_id
_entity_poly.type
_entity_poly.pdbx_seq_one_letter_code
_entity_poly.pdbx_strand_id
1 'polypeptide(L)'
;MIEEYVHFYSDKLRLEGVLTYNEDVKPFSAILLCNPHPNLGGDMDNNVIGSLAHISAQMGFASLRFNYRGVGNSESYQKDTAGKFL
;
A
#
# COMPACT_ATOMS: atom_id res chain seq x y z
N MET A 1 -11.22 -9.35 -10.10
CA MET A 1 -10.46 -8.22 -9.49
C MET A 1 -9.71 -8.78 -8.32
N ILE A 2 -8.40 -8.55 -8.29
CA ILE A 2 -7.49 -9.12 -7.33
C ILE A 2 -6.89 -8.01 -6.47
N GLU A 3 -6.85 -8.25 -5.17
CA GLU A 3 -5.98 -7.55 -4.23
C GLU A 3 -4.92 -8.55 -3.74
N GLU A 4 -3.69 -8.37 -4.20
CA GLU A 4 -2.58 -9.22 -3.85
C GLU A 4 -1.72 -8.52 -2.80
N TYR A 5 -1.56 -9.16 -1.63
CA TYR A 5 -0.64 -8.69 -0.60
C TYR A 5 0.79 -9.01 -1.01
N VAL A 6 1.62 -7.98 -1.09
CA VAL A 6 3.00 -8.08 -1.58
C VAL A 6 3.98 -7.51 -0.57
N HIS A 7 5.21 -7.98 -0.66
CA HIS A 7 6.35 -7.36 0.00
C HIS A 7 7.40 -6.96 -1.03
N PHE A 8 8.01 -5.79 -0.84
CA PHE A 8 9.06 -5.29 -1.72
C PHE A 8 10.13 -4.55 -0.92
N TYR A 9 11.33 -4.46 -1.47
CA TYR A 9 12.44 -3.79 -0.81
C TYR A 9 12.56 -2.33 -1.26
N SER A 10 12.75 -1.44 -0.29
CA SER A 10 13.24 -0.08 -0.48
C SER A 10 14.60 0.03 0.21
N ASP A 11 15.67 0.00 -0.60
CA ASP A 11 17.04 -0.21 -0.11
C ASP A 11 17.12 -1.52 0.72
N LYS A 12 17.45 -1.46 2.02
CA LYS A 12 17.55 -2.64 2.90
C LYS A 12 16.28 -2.93 3.70
N LEU A 13 15.22 -2.14 3.52
CA LEU A 13 13.99 -2.26 4.30
C LEU A 13 12.91 -2.97 3.48
N ARG A 14 12.32 -4.01 4.05
CA ARG A 14 11.15 -4.70 3.50
C ARG A 14 9.87 -3.95 3.86
N LEU A 15 9.13 -3.52 2.85
CA LEU A 15 7.84 -2.85 3.01
C LEU A 15 6.71 -3.80 2.61
N GLU A 16 5.54 -3.62 3.21
CA GLU A 16 4.31 -4.28 2.78
C GLU A 16 3.45 -3.36 1.92
N GLY A 17 2.68 -3.96 1.02
CA GLY A 17 1.69 -3.27 0.23
C GLY A 17 0.65 -4.21 -0.37
N VAL A 18 -0.29 -3.61 -1.09
CA VAL A 18 -1.36 -4.30 -1.80
C VAL A 18 -1.34 -3.87 -3.25
N LEU A 19 -1.20 -4.83 -4.15
CA LEU A 19 -1.35 -4.65 -5.59
C LEU A 19 -2.82 -4.94 -5.95
N THR A 20 -3.52 -3.94 -6.46
CA THR A 20 -4.90 -4.07 -6.93
C THR A 20 -4.95 -3.98 -8.44
N TYR A 21 -5.55 -4.98 -9.09
CA TYR A 21 -5.68 -5.03 -10.54
C TYR A 21 -6.87 -5.89 -10.97
N ASN A 22 -7.27 -5.75 -12.23
CA ASN A 22 -8.23 -6.65 -12.84
C ASN A 22 -7.48 -7.79 -13.55
N GLU A 23 -7.69 -9.05 -13.15
CA GLU A 23 -6.99 -10.20 -13.74
C GLU A 23 -7.43 -10.50 -15.19
N ASP A 24 -8.65 -10.12 -15.53
CA ASP A 24 -9.22 -10.35 -16.86
C ASP A 24 -8.77 -9.30 -17.89
N VAL A 25 -8.09 -8.24 -17.43
CA VAL A 25 -7.68 -7.10 -18.25
C VAL A 25 -6.20 -6.85 -18.05
N LYS A 26 -5.41 -6.95 -19.12
CA LYS A 26 -4.01 -6.53 -19.06
C LYS A 26 -3.94 -5.03 -18.71
N PRO A 27 -3.30 -4.64 -17.59
CA PRO A 27 -3.19 -3.24 -17.24
C PRO A 27 -2.45 -2.45 -18.32
N PHE A 28 -3.00 -1.30 -18.72
CA PHE A 28 -2.32 -0.44 -19.71
C PHE A 28 -1.30 0.51 -19.05
N SER A 29 -1.41 0.74 -17.74
CA SER A 29 -0.50 1.56 -16.94
C SER A 29 -0.60 1.21 -15.45
N ALA A 30 0.32 1.73 -14.65
CA ALA A 30 0.37 1.55 -13.21
C ALA A 30 0.32 2.89 -12.45
N ILE A 31 -0.28 2.89 -11.26
CA ILE A 31 -0.32 4.03 -10.35
C ILE A 31 0.22 3.65 -8.97
N LEU A 32 0.86 4.60 -8.31
CA LEU A 32 1.26 4.49 -6.90
C LEU A 32 0.33 5.37 -6.07
N LEU A 33 -0.32 4.77 -5.07
CA LEU A 33 -1.23 5.47 -4.17
C LEU A 33 -0.51 5.72 -2.84
N CYS A 34 -0.19 6.99 -2.59
CA CYS A 34 0.44 7.43 -1.35
C CYS A 34 -0.64 7.81 -0.33
N ASN A 35 -0.67 7.11 0.80
CA ASN A 35 -1.55 7.41 1.92
C ASN A 35 -1.12 8.69 2.66
N PRO A 36 -2.03 9.30 3.47
CA PRO A 36 -1.70 10.40 4.36
C PRO A 36 -0.52 10.07 5.28
N HIS A 37 0.11 11.10 5.83
CA HIS A 37 1.27 10.93 6.70
C HIS A 37 0.94 10.00 7.89
N PRO A 38 1.82 9.06 8.28
CA PRO A 38 1.58 8.13 9.40
C PRO A 38 1.16 8.79 10.72
N ASN A 39 1.80 9.90 11.09
CA ASN A 39 1.43 10.69 12.28
C ASN A 39 0.00 11.27 12.27
N LEU A 40 -0.69 11.23 11.13
CA LEU A 40 -2.10 11.62 10.99
C LEU A 40 -3.03 10.39 10.89
N GLY A 41 -2.56 9.20 11.28
CA GLY A 41 -3.30 7.94 11.21
C GLY A 41 -3.38 7.36 9.80
N GLY A 42 -2.44 7.69 8.92
CA GLY A 42 -2.41 7.18 7.55
C GLY A 42 -1.69 5.84 7.43
N ASP A 43 -2.34 4.87 6.81
CA ASP A 43 -1.81 3.57 6.42
C ASP A 43 -2.36 3.16 5.03
N MET A 44 -1.93 1.99 4.53
CA MET A 44 -2.41 1.43 3.26
C MET A 44 -3.88 0.99 3.28
N ASP A 45 -4.49 0.87 4.46
CA ASP A 45 -5.88 0.46 4.66
C ASP A 45 -6.83 1.66 4.76
N ASN A 46 -6.31 2.88 4.61
CA ASN A 46 -7.12 4.09 4.53
C ASN A 46 -8.25 3.93 3.48
N ASN A 47 -9.48 4.17 3.92
CA ASN A 47 -10.68 3.95 3.12
C ASN A 47 -10.70 4.72 1.78
N VAL A 48 -10.15 5.94 1.73
CA VAL A 48 -10.04 6.72 0.50
C VAL A 48 -9.03 6.09 -0.45
N ILE A 49 -7.88 5.65 0.06
CA ILE A 49 -6.83 4.99 -0.73
C ILE A 49 -7.32 3.64 -1.29
N GLY A 50 -7.98 2.82 -0.47
CA GLY A 50 -8.59 1.58 -0.93
C GLY A 50 -9.64 1.80 -2.02
N SER A 51 -10.48 2.83 -1.87
CA SER A 51 -11.48 3.19 -2.89
C SER A 51 -10.83 3.61 -4.22
N LEU A 52 -9.76 4.41 -4.16
CA LEU A 52 -9.01 4.82 -5.35
C LEU A 52 -8.33 3.63 -6.05
N ALA A 53 -7.77 2.69 -5.29
CA ALA A 53 -7.19 1.46 -5.83
C ALA A 53 -8.23 0.64 -6.60
N HIS A 54 -9.40 0.45 -5.98
CA HIS A 54 -10.52 -0.28 -6.57
C HIS A 54 -10.99 0.34 -7.89
N ILE A 55 -11.27 1.65 -7.89
CA ILE A 55 -11.77 2.37 -9.07
C ILE A 55 -10.70 2.36 -10.18
N SER A 56 -9.43 2.56 -9.83
CA SER A 56 -8.34 2.56 -10.82
C SER A 56 -8.19 1.19 -11.49
N ALA A 57 -8.34 0.10 -10.74
CA ALA A 57 -8.35 -1.25 -11.29
C ALA A 57 -9.52 -1.50 -12.24
N GLN A 58 -10.72 -0.99 -11.91
CA GLN A 58 -11.88 -1.04 -12.81
C GLN A 58 -11.64 -0.26 -14.11
N MET A 59 -10.87 0.83 -14.03
CA MET A 59 -10.50 1.64 -15.19
C MET A 59 -9.37 1.02 -16.04
N GLY A 60 -8.78 -0.11 -15.63
CA GLY A 60 -7.72 -0.80 -16.39
C GLY A 60 -6.29 -0.45 -15.97
N PHE A 61 -6.11 0.19 -14.82
CA PHE A 61 -4.79 0.38 -14.21
C PHE A 61 -4.44 -0.78 -13.28
N ALA A 62 -3.14 -1.00 -13.05
CA ALA A 62 -2.66 -1.65 -11.83
C ALA A 62 -2.38 -0.56 -10.80
N SER A 63 -2.75 -0.76 -9.54
CA SER A 63 -2.44 0.19 -8.48
C SER A 63 -1.67 -0.49 -7.35
N LEU A 64 -0.64 0.18 -6.85
CA LEU A 64 0.06 -0.22 -5.63
C LEU A 64 -0.26 0.79 -4.53
N ARG A 65 -0.78 0.31 -3.39
CA ARG A 65 -0.77 1.03 -2.11
C ARG A 65 0.18 0.31 -1.15
N PHE A 66 0.82 1.03 -0.24
CA PHE A 66 1.84 0.47 0.64
C PHE A 66 1.92 1.17 1.98
N ASN A 67 2.45 0.50 2.99
CA ASN A 67 2.76 1.12 4.27
C ASN A 67 4.15 1.73 4.25
N TYR A 68 4.27 3.00 4.64
CA TYR A 68 5.57 3.62 4.87
C TYR A 68 6.37 2.86 5.94
N ARG A 69 7.69 3.08 5.97
CA ARG A 69 8.57 2.48 6.98
C ARG A 69 8.01 2.68 8.40
N GLY A 70 8.01 1.62 9.21
CA GLY A 70 7.55 1.66 10.60
C GLY A 70 6.02 1.61 10.78
N VAL A 71 5.24 1.54 9.70
CA VAL A 71 3.79 1.34 9.74
C VAL A 71 3.47 -0.12 9.45
N GLY A 72 2.57 -0.74 10.23
CA GLY A 72 2.18 -2.13 10.03
C GLY A 72 3.38 -3.09 10.10
N ASN A 73 3.56 -3.93 9.10
CA ASN A 73 4.70 -4.84 8.96
C ASN A 73 5.83 -4.28 8.07
N SER A 74 5.77 -2.99 7.69
CA SER A 74 6.87 -2.34 6.96
C SER A 74 8.05 -2.04 7.88
N GLU A 75 9.22 -2.53 7.51
CA GLU A 75 10.45 -2.37 8.28
C GLU A 75 10.89 -0.90 8.38
N SER A 76 11.59 -0.57 9.47
CA SER A 76 12.29 0.69 9.63
C SER A 76 13.58 0.50 10.43
N TYR A 77 14.56 1.38 10.21
CA TYR A 77 15.83 1.34 10.93
C TYR A 77 15.69 1.67 12.42
N GLN A 78 14.62 2.40 12.79
CA GLN A 78 14.29 2.68 14.17
C GLN A 78 13.27 1.63 14.63
N LYS A 79 13.66 0.79 15.58
CA LYS A 79 12.73 -0.12 16.23
C LYS A 79 11.74 0.75 17.01
N ASP A 80 10.56 1.01 16.46
CA ASP A 80 9.62 1.91 17.12
C ASP A 80 9.28 1.34 18.50
N THR A 81 9.58 2.14 19.52
CA THR A 81 9.27 1.87 20.93
C THR A 81 7.88 2.41 21.27
N ALA A 82 7.20 3.08 20.33
CA ALA A 82 5.76 3.33 20.41
C ALA A 82 5.03 2.04 20.03
N GLY A 83 4.76 1.23 21.06
CA GLY A 83 3.74 0.21 20.96
C GLY A 83 2.48 0.83 20.37
N LYS A 84 1.96 0.16 19.34
CA LYS A 84 0.53 -0.13 19.20
C LYS A 84 -0.31 0.68 20.21
N PHE A 85 -0.89 1.79 19.79
CA PHE A 85 -2.14 2.24 20.40
C PHE A 85 -3.19 1.19 20.00
N LEU A 86 -3.16 0.06 20.72
CA LEU A 86 -4.28 -0.86 20.86
C LEU A 86 -5.39 -0.15 21.63
#